data_AF-L9M4S6-F1
#
_entry.id   AF-L9M4S6-F1
#
_cell.length_a   1.000
_cell.length_b   1.000
_cell.length_c   1.000
_cell.angle_alpha   90.00
_cell.angle_beta   90.00
_cell.angle_gamma   90.00
#
_symmetry.space_group_name_H-M   'P 1'
#
loop_
_entity.id
_entity.type
_entity.pdbx_description
1 polymer ?
#
loop_
_entity_poly.entity_id
_entity_poly.type
_entity_poly.pdbx_seq_one_letter_code
_entity_poly.pdbx_strand_id
1 'polypeptide(L)'
;MGKKAPQRAKRPCLVSSCKEYATNQGYCDNHQDKIRKKDRERGTAHQRGYDARWEKERLQHLAENPLCADHQKRGYIEVATVVDHIIPHKGDKELFWDKNNWQSLCKSCHDRKTQLEDRGSWNYQQQPAKANLNSINPFFEGDIALPVSGFAFESLNCKVDSKFEVIGVESNSITIEDNDGFTHRLHHSHFKKQV
;
A
#
# COMPACT_ATOMS: atom_id res chain seq x y z
N MET A 1 17.81 -10.09 -38.69
CA MET A 1 18.34 -9.21 -37.62
C MET A 1 17.18 -8.74 -36.76
N GLY A 2 17.00 -9.30 -35.56
CA GLY A 2 15.89 -8.92 -34.67
C GLY A 2 16.04 -7.47 -34.21
N LYS A 3 14.97 -6.67 -34.32
CA LYS A 3 14.96 -5.27 -33.89
C LYS A 3 15.19 -5.23 -32.37
N LYS A 4 16.34 -4.72 -31.92
CA LYS A 4 16.62 -4.50 -30.49
C LYS A 4 15.58 -3.53 -29.93
N ALA A 5 15.02 -3.87 -28.78
CA ALA A 5 14.12 -2.98 -28.05
C ALA A 5 14.83 -1.63 -27.75
N PRO A 6 14.10 -0.51 -27.79
CA PRO A 6 14.67 0.80 -27.50
C PRO A 6 15.23 0.81 -26.07
N GLN A 7 16.42 1.36 -25.91
CA GLN A 7 17.04 1.51 -24.59
C GLN A 7 16.25 2.52 -23.77
N ARG A 8 16.08 2.23 -22.48
CA ARG A 8 15.43 3.15 -21.54
C ARG A 8 16.18 4.49 -21.53
N ALA A 9 15.45 5.59 -21.57
CA ALA A 9 16.05 6.92 -21.43
C ALA A 9 16.86 7.03 -20.14
N LYS A 10 18.06 7.61 -20.23
CA LYS A 10 18.92 7.81 -19.07
C LYS A 10 18.26 8.80 -18.12
N ARG A 11 18.25 8.46 -16.83
CA ARG A 11 17.67 9.32 -15.78
C ARG A 11 18.71 10.37 -15.37
N PRO A 12 18.31 11.63 -15.10
CA PRO A 12 19.24 12.62 -14.56
C PRO A 12 19.73 12.20 -13.18
N CYS A 13 20.90 12.70 -12.79
CA CYS A 13 21.41 12.57 -11.42
C CYS A 13 20.46 13.24 -10.42
N LEU A 14 20.28 12.63 -9.25
CA LEU A 14 19.44 13.15 -8.14
C LEU A 14 20.04 14.36 -7.43
N VAL A 15 21.31 14.70 -7.67
CA VAL A 15 21.92 15.92 -7.14
C VAL A 15 21.41 17.10 -7.97
N SER A 16 20.68 18.01 -7.33
CA SER A 16 19.98 19.13 -7.98
C SER A 16 20.88 20.02 -8.87
N SER A 17 22.17 20.14 -8.56
CA SER A 17 23.14 20.92 -9.34
C SER A 17 23.87 20.12 -10.41
N CYS A 18 23.68 18.80 -10.50
CA CYS A 18 24.41 17.93 -11.40
C CYS A 18 23.65 17.72 -12.72
N LYS A 19 24.31 18.02 -13.84
CA LYS A 19 23.74 17.84 -15.19
C LYS A 19 23.99 16.45 -15.80
N GLU A 20 24.78 15.62 -15.12
CA GLU A 20 25.12 14.28 -15.58
C GLU A 20 23.96 13.28 -15.41
N TYR A 21 24.05 12.18 -16.15
CA TYR A 21 23.09 11.09 -16.04
C TYR A 21 23.46 10.11 -14.92
N ALA A 22 22.43 9.58 -14.26
CA ALA A 22 22.59 8.56 -13.24
C ALA A 22 23.07 7.24 -13.85
N THR A 23 24.11 6.66 -13.25
CA THR A 23 24.65 5.34 -13.59
C THR A 23 24.14 4.28 -12.63
N ASN A 24 24.04 4.60 -11.34
CA ASN A 24 23.57 3.67 -10.32
C ASN A 24 22.77 4.38 -9.22
N GLN A 25 21.69 3.75 -8.75
CA GLN A 25 20.79 4.23 -7.68
C GLN A 25 20.39 5.71 -7.77
N GLY A 26 20.31 6.26 -8.98
CA GLY A 26 19.92 7.65 -9.23
C GLY A 26 21.05 8.69 -9.10
N TYR A 27 22.31 8.29 -8.93
CA TYR A 27 23.48 9.19 -8.92
C TYR A 27 24.43 8.87 -10.09
N CYS A 28 25.16 9.89 -10.58
CA CYS A 28 26.25 9.69 -11.55
C CYS A 28 27.52 9.20 -10.85
N ASP A 29 28.53 8.76 -11.61
CA ASP A 29 29.78 8.19 -11.06
C ASP A 29 30.48 9.15 -10.09
N ASN A 30 30.49 10.45 -10.39
CA ASN A 30 31.08 11.50 -9.54
C ASN A 30 30.32 11.72 -8.21
N HIS A 31 29.09 11.22 -8.09
CA HIS A 31 28.26 11.39 -6.90
C HIS A 31 27.94 10.07 -6.18
N GLN A 32 28.60 8.97 -6.57
CA GLN A 32 28.45 7.67 -5.91
C GLN A 32 28.91 7.70 -4.44
N ASP A 33 29.80 8.63 -4.07
CA ASP A 33 30.24 8.77 -2.69
C ASP A 33 29.12 9.11 -1.70
N LYS A 34 28.05 9.78 -2.16
CA LYS A 34 26.86 10.03 -1.34
C LYS A 34 26.14 8.72 -0.98
N ILE A 35 26.04 7.79 -1.92
CA ILE A 35 25.49 6.45 -1.67
C ILE A 35 26.41 5.70 -0.72
N ARG A 36 27.72 5.66 -1.01
CA ARG A 36 28.71 4.95 -0.17
C ARG A 36 28.77 5.47 1.26
N LYS A 37 28.57 6.78 1.47
CA LYS A 37 28.47 7.37 2.80
C LYS A 37 27.20 6.88 3.50
N LYS A 38 26.05 6.97 2.84
CA LYS A 38 24.77 6.49 3.38
C LYS A 38 24.79 5.00 3.70
N ASP A 39 25.37 4.17 2.83
CA ASP A 39 25.50 2.73 3.04
C ASP A 39 26.43 2.41 4.22
N ARG A 40 27.52 3.16 4.37
CA ARG A 40 28.41 3.06 5.55
C ARG A 40 27.68 3.45 6.84
N GLU A 41 26.93 4.54 6.83
CA GLU A 41 26.13 5.00 7.98
C GLU A 41 25.01 4.02 8.33
N ARG A 42 24.38 3.38 7.33
CA ARG A 42 23.35 2.35 7.53
C ARG A 42 23.92 1.08 8.17
N GLY A 43 25.17 0.75 7.89
CA GLY A 43 25.82 -0.47 8.35
C GLY A 43 25.31 -1.73 7.63
N THR A 44 25.94 -2.85 7.96
CA THR A 44 25.62 -4.17 7.40
C THR A 44 24.26 -4.68 7.89
N ALA A 45 23.63 -5.60 7.14
CA ALA A 45 22.37 -6.23 7.56
C ALA A 45 22.49 -6.88 8.95
N HIS A 46 23.61 -7.56 9.20
CA HIS A 46 23.91 -8.16 10.51
C HIS A 46 23.98 -7.12 11.63
N GLN A 47 24.66 -5.98 11.42
CA GLN A 47 24.71 -4.89 12.41
C GLN A 47 23.33 -4.31 12.73
N ARG A 48 22.40 -4.36 11.77
CA ARG A 48 21.02 -3.91 11.94
C ARG A 48 20.10 -4.94 12.60
N GLY A 49 20.61 -6.13 12.94
CA GLY A 49 19.84 -7.19 13.61
C GLY A 49 19.35 -8.31 12.69
N TYR A 50 19.60 -8.22 11.37
CA TYR A 50 19.26 -9.29 10.42
C TYR A 50 20.38 -10.35 10.38
N ASP A 51 20.56 -11.05 11.50
CA ASP A 51 21.54 -12.11 11.68
C ASP A 51 20.90 -13.52 11.61
N ALA A 52 21.67 -14.56 11.93
CA ALA A 52 21.15 -15.93 11.94
C ALA A 52 20.05 -16.15 13.00
N ARG A 53 20.07 -15.37 14.09
CA ARG A 53 19.01 -15.42 15.11
C ARG A 53 17.71 -14.89 14.54
N TRP A 54 17.76 -13.79 13.78
CA TRP A 54 16.58 -13.26 13.09
C TRP A 54 15.99 -14.28 12.13
N GLU A 55 16.81 -14.96 11.33
CA GLU A 55 16.28 -15.97 10.39
C GLU A 55 15.58 -17.11 11.12
N LYS A 56 16.13 -17.58 12.24
CA LYS A 56 15.49 -18.62 13.07
C LYS A 56 14.13 -18.16 13.62
N GLU A 57 14.08 -16.98 14.24
CA GLU A 57 12.85 -16.44 14.83
C GLU A 57 11.82 -16.10 13.75
N ARG A 58 12.25 -15.64 12.58
CA ARG A 58 11.40 -15.39 11.41
C ARG A 58 10.70 -16.66 10.95
N LEU A 59 11.44 -17.76 10.81
CA LEU A 59 10.86 -19.05 10.41
C LEU A 59 9.85 -19.56 11.44
N GLN A 60 10.17 -19.44 12.73
CA GLN A 60 9.23 -19.80 13.79
C GLN A 60 7.96 -18.94 13.74
N HIS A 61 8.11 -17.62 13.62
CA HIS A 61 6.96 -16.71 13.56
C HIS A 61 6.07 -16.98 12.35
N LEU A 62 6.63 -17.29 11.18
CA LEU A 62 5.86 -17.67 9.99
C LEU A 62 5.18 -19.04 10.13
N ALA A 63 5.77 -19.98 10.87
CA ALA A 63 5.12 -21.25 11.17
C ALA A 63 3.92 -21.09 12.11
N GLU A 64 4.02 -20.20 13.10
CA GLU A 64 2.95 -19.86 14.03
C GLU A 64 1.87 -18.96 13.38
N ASN A 65 2.27 -18.12 12.42
CA ASN A 65 1.42 -17.14 11.74
C ASN A 65 1.52 -17.32 10.20
N PRO A 66 0.96 -18.40 9.65
CA PRO A 66 1.15 -18.75 8.24
C PRO A 66 0.38 -17.86 7.27
N LEU A 67 -0.54 -17.02 7.76
CA LEU A 67 -1.41 -16.19 6.93
C LEU A 67 -0.97 -14.72 6.92
N CYS A 68 -1.19 -14.06 5.79
CA CYS A 68 -0.97 -12.64 5.63
C CYS A 68 -1.97 -11.85 6.46
N ALA A 69 -1.49 -11.12 7.46
CA ALA A 69 -2.30 -10.33 8.39
C ALA A 69 -3.16 -9.26 7.68
N ASP A 70 -2.68 -8.69 6.57
CA ASP A 70 -3.44 -7.72 5.78
C ASP A 70 -4.60 -8.35 4.99
N HIS A 71 -4.37 -9.52 4.38
CA HIS A 71 -5.45 -10.25 3.69
C HIS A 71 -6.47 -10.79 4.68
N GLN A 72 -6.01 -11.31 5.82
CA GLN A 72 -6.87 -11.81 6.89
C GLN A 72 -7.81 -10.72 7.42
N LYS A 73 -7.31 -9.50 7.62
CA LYS A 73 -8.13 -8.32 8.00
C LYS A 73 -9.20 -7.96 6.97
N ARG A 74 -8.99 -8.34 5.70
CA ARG A 74 -9.92 -8.11 4.58
C ARG A 74 -10.81 -9.32 4.28
N GLY A 75 -10.74 -10.39 5.08
CA GLY A 75 -11.51 -11.61 4.88
C GLY A 75 -10.94 -12.57 3.82
N TYR A 76 -9.72 -12.35 3.36
CA TYR A 76 -9.04 -13.20 2.37
C TYR A 76 -8.00 -14.11 3.03
N ILE A 77 -7.77 -15.27 2.42
CA ILE A 77 -6.74 -16.22 2.83
C ILE A 77 -5.58 -16.14 1.84
N GLU A 78 -4.42 -15.73 2.32
CA GLU A 78 -3.17 -15.67 1.54
C GLU A 78 -2.01 -16.06 2.45
N VAL A 79 -1.02 -16.78 1.91
CA VAL A 79 0.11 -17.27 2.69
C VAL A 79 1.10 -16.13 2.96
N ALA A 80 1.55 -16.01 4.21
CA ALA A 80 2.63 -15.10 4.55
C ALA A 80 3.98 -15.67 4.12
N THR A 81 4.79 -14.81 3.50
CA THR A 81 6.14 -15.17 3.03
C THR A 81 7.23 -14.36 3.72
N VAL A 82 6.87 -13.25 4.34
CA VAL A 82 7.80 -12.31 4.98
C VAL A 82 7.27 -11.88 6.34
N VAL A 83 8.19 -11.61 7.26
CA VAL A 83 7.89 -10.99 8.55
C VAL A 83 8.34 -9.54 8.46
N ASP A 84 7.43 -8.66 8.84
CA ASP A 84 7.62 -7.22 8.77
C ASP A 84 7.40 -6.57 10.13
N HIS A 85 8.03 -5.43 10.37
CA HIS A 85 7.82 -4.65 11.58
C HIS A 85 6.64 -3.70 11.39
N ILE A 86 5.62 -3.80 12.25
CA ILE A 86 4.43 -2.92 12.23
C ILE A 86 4.88 -1.46 12.37
N ILE A 87 5.71 -1.18 13.38
CA ILE A 87 6.39 0.09 13.59
C ILE A 87 7.85 -0.09 13.14
N PRO A 88 8.32 0.70 12.15
CA PRO A 88 9.70 0.63 11.70
C PRO A 88 10.68 0.93 12.85
N HIS A 89 11.56 -0.03 13.14
CA HIS A 89 12.46 0.04 14.29
C HIS A 89 13.52 1.17 14.19
N LYS A 90 13.87 1.64 12.99
CA LYS A 90 14.81 2.77 12.74
C LYS A 90 16.15 2.69 13.50
N GLY A 91 16.60 1.49 13.86
CA GLY A 91 17.83 1.26 14.62
C GLY A 91 17.63 0.94 16.11
N ASP A 92 16.41 1.08 16.62
CA ASP A 92 16.02 0.58 17.95
C ASP A 92 16.05 -0.95 17.94
N LYS A 93 16.82 -1.54 18.86
CA LYS A 93 16.97 -3.00 18.96
C LYS A 93 15.87 -3.63 19.81
N GLU A 94 15.33 -2.93 20.79
CA GLU A 94 14.25 -3.46 21.62
C GLU A 94 12.99 -3.59 20.76
N LEU A 95 12.68 -2.55 19.99
CA LEU A 95 11.56 -2.55 19.05
C LEU A 95 11.75 -3.51 17.87
N PHE A 96 12.99 -3.81 17.50
CA PHE A 96 13.30 -4.83 16.48
C PHE A 96 12.96 -6.24 16.95
N TRP A 97 13.25 -6.56 18.22
CA TRP A 97 13.04 -7.88 18.82
C TRP A 97 11.68 -8.05 19.50
N ASP A 98 10.87 -6.99 19.58
CA ASP A 98 9.50 -7.07 20.06
C ASP A 98 8.62 -7.87 19.07
N LYS A 99 8.25 -9.09 19.47
CA LYS A 99 7.38 -9.97 18.68
C LYS A 99 5.99 -9.39 18.46
N ASN A 100 5.51 -8.52 19.35
CA ASN A 100 4.22 -7.83 19.17
C ASN A 100 4.30 -6.78 18.07
N ASN A 101 5.50 -6.32 17.75
CA ASN A 101 5.77 -5.43 16.64
C ASN A 101 5.98 -6.19 15.32
N TRP A 102 5.87 -7.52 15.29
CA TRP A 102 6.00 -8.31 14.07
C TRP A 102 4.62 -8.60 13.45
N GLN A 103 4.58 -8.62 12.12
CA GLN A 103 3.42 -9.04 11.36
C GLN A 103 3.85 -9.94 10.19
N SER A 104 3.05 -10.97 9.95
CA SER A 104 3.24 -11.88 8.82
C SER A 104 2.52 -11.33 7.59
N LEU A 105 3.25 -11.10 6.50
CA LEU A 105 2.73 -10.53 5.25
C LEU A 105 3.13 -11.38 4.05
N CYS A 106 2.28 -11.37 3.02
CA CYS A 106 2.68 -11.80 1.68
C CYS A 106 3.53 -10.72 1.01
N LYS A 107 4.29 -11.10 -0.02
CA LYS A 107 5.21 -10.19 -0.71
C LYS A 107 4.52 -8.93 -1.26
N SER A 108 3.31 -9.07 -1.82
CA SER A 108 2.56 -7.94 -2.38
C SER A 108 2.11 -6.93 -1.32
N CYS A 109 1.60 -7.39 -0.18
CA CYS A 109 1.19 -6.50 0.91
C CYS A 109 2.38 -5.85 1.61
N HIS A 110 3.49 -6.59 1.77
CA HIS A 110 4.74 -6.04 2.27
C HIS A 110 5.24 -4.89 1.38
N ASP A 111 5.32 -5.12 0.06
CA ASP A 111 5.84 -4.10 -0.86
C ASP A 111 4.93 -2.87 -0.94
N ARG A 112 3.61 -3.07 -0.84
CA ARG A 112 2.64 -1.98 -0.72
C ARG A 112 2.85 -1.18 0.57
N LYS A 113 3.05 -1.84 1.72
CA LYS A 113 3.37 -1.15 2.98
C LYS A 113 4.67 -0.37 2.87
N THR A 114 5.74 -0.99 2.40
CA THR A 114 7.04 -0.31 2.20
C THR A 114 6.87 0.94 1.33
N GLN A 115 6.12 0.86 0.23
CA GLN A 115 5.85 2.02 -0.61
C GLN A 115 5.07 3.14 0.10
N LEU A 116 4.12 2.78 0.97
CA LEU A 116 3.32 3.73 1.76
C LEU A 116 4.09 4.32 2.96
N GLU A 117 5.12 3.65 3.46
CA GLU A 117 5.99 4.13 4.53
C GLU A 117 7.16 4.95 3.97
N ASP A 118 7.76 4.51 2.86
CA ASP A 118 8.83 5.17 2.12
C ASP A 118 8.29 6.30 1.22
N ARG A 119 7.26 7.05 1.64
CA ARG A 119 6.62 8.20 0.92
C ARG A 119 7.56 9.41 0.68
N GLY A 120 8.80 9.14 0.27
CA GLY A 120 9.83 10.12 -0.07
C GLY A 120 10.70 9.75 -1.26
N SER A 121 10.47 8.66 -2.02
CA SER A 121 11.38 8.37 -3.17
C SER A 121 10.73 8.19 -4.54
N TRP A 122 9.55 7.60 -4.70
CA TRP A 122 8.87 7.54 -6.00
C TRP A 122 7.36 7.59 -5.80
N ASN A 123 6.80 8.80 -5.76
CA ASN A 123 5.36 8.96 -5.97
C ASN A 123 5.07 8.56 -7.43
N TYR A 124 4.58 7.34 -7.66
CA TYR A 124 3.68 7.17 -8.78
C TYR A 124 2.51 8.10 -8.45
N GLN A 125 2.44 9.25 -9.14
CA GLN A 125 1.23 10.05 -9.13
C GLN A 125 0.13 9.08 -9.54
N GLN A 126 -0.62 8.57 -8.58
CA GLN A 126 -1.93 8.05 -8.90
C GLN A 126 -2.59 9.24 -9.59
N GLN A 127 -2.85 9.12 -10.89
CA GLN A 127 -3.72 10.09 -11.51
C GLN A 127 -4.96 10.09 -10.63
N PRO A 128 -5.32 11.23 -9.99
CA PRO A 128 -6.54 11.27 -9.24
C PRO A 128 -7.60 10.71 -10.17
N ALA A 129 -8.31 9.67 -9.72
CA ALA A 129 -9.46 9.20 -10.45
C ALA A 129 -10.23 10.45 -10.85
N LYS A 130 -10.67 10.54 -12.12
CA LYS A 130 -11.40 11.70 -12.65
C LYS A 130 -12.78 11.82 -11.98
N ALA A 131 -12.84 11.81 -10.66
CA ALA A 131 -13.99 12.24 -9.89
C ALA A 131 -14.14 13.72 -10.20
N ASN A 132 -15.17 14.01 -10.98
CA ASN A 132 -15.57 15.35 -11.33
C ASN A 132 -15.78 16.14 -10.03
N LEU A 133 -14.96 17.16 -9.77
CA LEU A 133 -15.07 18.00 -8.57
C LEU A 133 -16.47 18.65 -8.42
N ASN A 134 -17.25 18.68 -9.50
CA ASN A 134 -18.60 19.23 -9.57
C ASN A 134 -19.70 18.15 -9.47
N SER A 135 -19.39 16.91 -9.06
CA SER A 135 -20.43 15.88 -8.92
C SER A 135 -21.28 16.16 -7.69
N ILE A 136 -22.48 16.69 -7.92
CA ILE A 136 -23.48 16.89 -6.88
C ILE A 136 -24.03 15.51 -6.49
N ASN A 137 -24.02 15.21 -5.19
CA ASN A 137 -24.59 13.97 -4.67
C ASN A 137 -26.12 14.00 -4.82
N PRO A 138 -26.74 13.08 -5.59
CA PRO A 138 -28.18 13.07 -5.80
C PRO A 138 -28.97 12.33 -4.70
N PHE A 139 -28.28 11.82 -3.66
CA PHE A 139 -28.87 11.04 -2.59
C PHE A 139 -29.17 11.90 -1.37
N PHE A 140 -30.23 11.53 -0.66
CA PHE A 140 -30.62 12.01 0.66
C PHE A 140 -30.66 10.84 1.64
N GLU A 141 -30.62 11.13 2.94
CA GLU A 141 -30.84 10.12 3.98
C GLU A 141 -32.21 9.46 3.78
N GLY A 142 -32.24 8.13 3.85
CA GLY A 142 -33.42 7.29 3.57
C GLY A 142 -33.60 6.88 2.10
N ASP A 143 -32.78 7.37 1.17
CA ASP A 143 -32.80 6.88 -0.21
C ASP A 143 -32.26 5.46 -0.34
N ILE A 144 -32.75 4.71 -1.33
CA ILE A 144 -32.21 3.39 -1.67
C ILE A 144 -31.13 3.51 -2.75
N ALA A 145 -29.92 3.07 -2.41
CA ALA A 145 -28.74 3.03 -3.27
C ALA A 145 -28.49 1.62 -3.82
N LEU A 146 -28.37 1.52 -5.14
CA LEU A 146 -28.02 0.29 -5.86
C LEU A 146 -26.54 0.35 -6.26
N PRO A 147 -25.70 -0.61 -5.85
CA PRO A 147 -24.28 -0.65 -6.24
C PRO A 147 -24.15 -0.91 -7.76
N VAL A 148 -23.35 -0.09 -8.45
CA VAL A 148 -23.16 -0.18 -9.92
C VAL A 148 -21.71 -0.37 -10.34
N SER A 149 -20.80 -0.53 -9.38
CA SER A 149 -19.37 -0.65 -9.66
C SER A 149 -18.75 -1.83 -8.92
N GLY A 150 -17.74 -2.46 -9.53
CA GLY A 150 -16.92 -3.52 -8.92
C GLY A 150 -16.45 -3.15 -7.52
N PHE A 151 -16.01 -1.91 -7.34
CA PHE A 151 -15.55 -1.39 -6.07
C PHE A 151 -16.64 -1.39 -4.98
N ALA A 152 -17.88 -1.03 -5.30
CA ALA A 152 -18.99 -1.11 -4.34
C ALA A 152 -19.38 -2.56 -4.03
N PHE A 153 -19.36 -3.46 -5.03
CA PHE A 153 -19.62 -4.88 -4.80
C PHE A 153 -18.60 -5.49 -3.84
N GLU A 154 -17.31 -5.20 -4.04
CA GLU A 154 -16.23 -5.67 -3.18
C GLU A 154 -16.28 -5.03 -1.78
N SER A 155 -16.50 -3.72 -1.70
CA SER A 155 -16.47 -3.00 -0.41
C SER A 155 -17.62 -3.39 0.51
N LEU A 156 -18.81 -3.63 -0.06
CA LEU A 156 -20.02 -3.98 0.69
C LEU A 156 -20.28 -5.49 0.73
N ASN A 157 -19.36 -6.29 0.16
CA ASN A 157 -19.51 -7.73 0.02
C ASN A 157 -20.90 -8.15 -0.53
N CYS A 158 -21.32 -7.48 -1.60
CA CYS A 158 -22.71 -7.53 -2.08
C CYS A 158 -22.85 -7.93 -3.54
N LYS A 159 -24.06 -8.33 -3.93
CA LYS A 159 -24.41 -8.72 -5.31
C LYS A 159 -24.98 -7.54 -6.08
N VAL A 160 -25.11 -7.69 -7.39
CA VAL A 160 -25.59 -6.65 -8.33
C VAL A 160 -27.02 -6.17 -8.02
N ASP A 161 -27.82 -7.01 -7.38
CA ASP A 161 -29.21 -6.79 -7.00
C ASP A 161 -29.38 -6.34 -5.53
N SER A 162 -28.29 -6.19 -4.78
CA SER A 162 -28.32 -5.73 -3.39
C SER A 162 -28.78 -4.26 -3.30
N LYS A 163 -29.54 -3.94 -2.25
CA LYS A 163 -30.12 -2.63 -2.01
C LYS A 163 -29.67 -2.14 -0.65
N PHE A 164 -29.17 -0.91 -0.60
CA PHE A 164 -28.68 -0.30 0.64
C PHE A 164 -29.44 0.98 0.94
N GLU A 165 -29.79 1.17 2.20
CA GLU A 165 -30.38 2.43 2.67
C GLU A 165 -29.25 3.43 2.99
N VAL A 166 -29.40 4.65 2.50
CA VAL A 166 -28.46 5.73 2.77
C VAL A 166 -28.72 6.28 4.17
N ILE A 167 -27.77 6.05 5.08
CA ILE A 167 -27.85 6.48 6.48
C ILE A 167 -27.18 7.84 6.73
N GLY A 168 -26.40 8.33 5.78
CA GLY A 168 -25.74 9.64 5.90
C GLY A 168 -25.22 10.14 4.56
N VAL A 169 -25.20 11.46 4.40
CA VAL A 169 -24.74 12.11 3.16
C VAL A 169 -23.72 13.20 3.49
N GLU A 170 -22.51 13.09 2.92
CA GLU A 170 -21.45 14.09 3.10
C GLU A 170 -20.89 14.49 1.73
N SER A 171 -21.07 15.74 1.31
CA SER A 171 -20.58 16.33 0.05
C SER A 171 -20.72 15.41 -1.17
N ASN A 172 -19.74 14.54 -1.44
CA ASN A 172 -19.69 13.64 -2.59
C ASN A 172 -19.73 12.14 -2.22
N SER A 173 -19.96 11.81 -0.95
CA SER A 173 -20.06 10.45 -0.44
C SER A 173 -21.39 10.19 0.23
N ILE A 174 -21.81 8.94 0.16
CA ILE A 174 -22.93 8.40 0.93
C ILE A 174 -22.38 7.39 1.94
N THR A 175 -23.05 7.32 3.07
CA THR A 175 -22.80 6.37 4.13
C THR A 175 -23.91 5.33 4.09
N ILE A 176 -23.53 4.06 4.08
CA ILE A 176 -24.44 2.91 4.00
C ILE A 176 -23.95 1.81 4.95
N GLU A 177 -24.88 1.05 5.50
CA GLU A 177 -24.58 -0.13 6.32
C GLU A 177 -24.64 -1.39 5.46
N ASP A 178 -23.65 -2.27 5.56
CA ASP A 178 -23.68 -3.57 4.88
C ASP A 178 -24.51 -4.61 5.65
N ASN A 179 -24.64 -5.81 5.08
CA ASN A 179 -25.41 -6.90 5.71
C ASN A 179 -24.76 -7.43 7.01
N ASP A 180 -23.50 -7.10 7.26
CA ASP A 180 -22.73 -7.51 8.43
C ASP A 180 -22.76 -6.42 9.53
N GLY A 181 -23.51 -5.33 9.31
CA GLY A 181 -23.66 -4.22 10.26
C GLY A 181 -22.47 -3.24 10.27
N PHE A 182 -21.60 -3.29 9.26
CA PHE A 182 -20.51 -2.34 9.11
C PHE A 182 -20.93 -1.13 8.28
N THR A 183 -20.57 0.04 8.78
CA THR A 183 -20.80 1.31 8.10
C THR A 183 -19.68 1.62 7.10
N HIS A 184 -20.04 1.83 5.84
CA HIS A 184 -19.14 2.19 4.76
C HIS A 184 -19.42 3.59 4.24
N ARG A 185 -18.36 4.39 4.04
CA ARG A 185 -18.45 5.69 3.38
C ARG A 185 -17.86 5.63 1.98
N LEU A 186 -18.72 5.70 0.97
CA LEU A 186 -18.35 5.47 -0.43
C LEU A 186 -18.80 6.63 -1.31
N HIS A 187 -18.04 6.91 -2.38
CA HIS A 187 -18.38 8.00 -3.30
C HIS A 187 -19.70 7.71 -4.02
N HIS A 188 -20.58 8.71 -4.14
CA HIS A 188 -21.95 8.53 -4.67
C HIS A 188 -21.98 7.96 -6.10
N SER A 189 -20.90 8.16 -6.89
CA SER A 189 -20.77 7.63 -8.25
C SER A 189 -20.76 6.10 -8.34
N HIS A 190 -20.52 5.41 -7.23
CA HIS A 190 -20.54 3.95 -7.17
C HIS A 190 -21.96 3.39 -7.06
N PHE A 191 -22.97 4.27 -6.94
CA PHE A 191 -24.36 3.91 -6.70
C PHE A 191 -25.30 4.58 -7.69
N LYS A 192 -26.44 3.94 -7.93
CA LYS A 192 -27.59 4.50 -8.64
C LYS A 192 -28.78 4.54 -7.70
N LYS A 193 -29.45 5.70 -7.64
CA LYS A 193 -30.68 5.86 -6.86
C LYS A 193 -31.79 5.00 -7.46
N GLN A 194 -32.45 4.20 -6.63
CA GLN A 194 -33.67 3.52 -7.03
C GLN A 194 -34.80 4.57 -7.05
N VAL A 195 -35.43 4.74 -8.22
CA VAL A 195 -36.62 5.59 -8.41
C VAL A 195 -37.85 4.87 -7.88
#